data_AF-A0A4R0ZK31-F1
#
_entry.id   AF-A0A4R0ZK31-F1
#
_cell.length_a   1.000
_cell.length_b   1.000
_cell.length_c   1.000
_cell.angle_alpha   90.00
_cell.angle_beta   90.00
_cell.angle_gamma   90.00
#
_symmetry.space_group_name_H-M   'P 1'
#
loop_
_entity.id
_entity.type
_entity.pdbx_description
1 polymer ?
#
loop_
_entity_poly.entity_id
_entity_poly.type
_entity_poly.pdbx_seq_one_letter_code
_entity_poly.pdbx_strand_id
1 'polypeptide(L)'
;MTWEYYGDELIIIGVLTTILLIAVLNFWKSPFKRRLVFSLTLLVVGYVSCIIGLVFVRGWDALGWILYGFALYVMGLVTYIGVVIYHWVKARRTSNS
;
A
#
# COMPACT_ATOMS: atom_id res chain seq x y z
N MET A 1 26.16 -14.51 2.67
CA MET A 1 26.26 -13.37 1.73
C MET A 1 25.12 -13.33 0.71
N THR A 2 24.91 -14.31 -0.18
CA THR A 2 23.73 -14.28 -1.09
C THR A 2 22.40 -14.55 -0.37
N TRP A 3 22.41 -15.36 0.69
CA TRP A 3 21.22 -15.69 1.47
C TRP A 3 20.67 -14.52 2.32
N GLU A 4 21.54 -13.63 2.81
CA GLU A 4 21.12 -12.47 3.60
C GLU A 4 20.41 -11.44 2.71
N TYR A 5 20.92 -11.21 1.50
CA TYR A 5 20.32 -10.27 0.55
C TYR A 5 18.93 -10.71 0.07
N TYR A 6 18.74 -12.00 -0.22
CA TYR A 6 17.43 -12.56 -0.55
C TYR A 6 16.47 -12.59 0.66
N GLY A 7 17.00 -12.71 1.88
CA GLY A 7 16.20 -12.69 3.11
C GLY A 7 15.52 -11.34 3.32
N ASP A 8 16.27 -10.25 3.18
CA ASP A 8 15.75 -8.89 3.40
C ASP A 8 14.69 -8.49 2.37
N GLU A 9 14.91 -8.84 1.09
CA GLU A 9 13.93 -8.61 0.02
C GLU A 9 12.61 -9.36 0.26
N LEU A 10 12.69 -10.62 0.69
CA LEU A 10 11.50 -11.42 1.03
C LEU A 10 10.74 -10.84 2.23
N ILE A 11 11.43 -10.33 3.23
CA ILE A 11 10.80 -9.67 4.39
C ILE A 11 10.05 -8.41 3.92
N ILE A 12 10.68 -7.57 3.10
CA ILE A 12 10.07 -6.35 2.56
C ILE A 12 8.81 -6.68 1.75
N ILE A 13 8.90 -7.65 0.83
CA ILE A 13 7.76 -8.10 0.04
C ILE A 13 6.66 -8.65 0.95
N GLY A 14 7.01 -9.45 1.95
CA GLY A 14 6.06 -10.02 2.91
C GLY A 14 5.30 -8.95 3.69
N VAL A 15 6.00 -7.93 4.18
CA VAL A 15 5.40 -6.79 4.91
C VAL A 15 4.47 -6.00 3.99
N LEU A 16 4.93 -5.63 2.79
CA LEU A 16 4.11 -4.89 1.81
C LEU A 16 2.85 -5.70 1.43
N THR A 17 3.00 -6.99 1.17
CA THR A 17 1.87 -7.89 0.84
C THR A 17 0.85 -7.95 1.97
N THR A 18 1.32 -8.08 3.21
CA THR A 18 0.46 -8.16 4.39
C THR A 18 -0.36 -6.89 4.57
N ILE A 19 0.29 -5.73 4.44
CA ILE A 19 -0.39 -4.43 4.50
C ILE A 19 -1.44 -4.30 3.39
N LEU A 20 -1.10 -4.70 2.16
CA LEU A 20 -2.03 -4.66 1.03
C LEU A 20 -3.24 -5.56 1.27
N LEU A 21 -3.04 -6.78 1.76
CA LEU A 21 -4.11 -7.71 2.11
C LEU A 21 -5.04 -7.12 3.18
N ILE A 22 -4.49 -6.54 4.24
CA ILE A 22 -5.28 -5.88 5.28
C ILE A 22 -6.11 -4.73 4.68
N ALA A 23 -5.50 -3.91 3.82
CA ALA A 23 -6.19 -2.80 3.15
C ALA A 23 -7.33 -3.31 2.25
N VAL A 24 -7.12 -4.37 1.47
CA VAL A 24 -8.14 -4.98 0.61
C VAL A 24 -9.28 -5.59 1.42
N LEU A 25 -8.98 -6.33 2.49
CA LEU A 25 -10.00 -6.92 3.36
C LEU A 25 -10.87 -5.84 4.02
N ASN A 26 -10.23 -4.77 4.50
CA ASN A 26 -10.92 -3.65 5.12
C ASN A 26 -11.74 -2.86 4.09
N PHE A 27 -11.22 -2.67 2.88
CA PHE A 27 -11.96 -2.11 1.75
C PHE A 27 -13.22 -2.92 1.43
N TRP A 28 -13.14 -4.24 1.45
CA TRP A 28 -14.27 -5.10 1.11
C TRP A 28 -15.42 -4.99 2.12
N LYS A 29 -15.08 -4.79 3.41
CA LYS A 29 -16.03 -4.56 4.51
C LYS A 29 -16.53 -3.11 4.61
N SER A 30 -15.78 -2.15 4.09
CA SER A 30 -16.12 -0.72 4.24
C SER A 30 -17.34 -0.34 3.39
N PRO A 31 -18.30 0.43 3.93
CA PRO A 31 -19.41 0.99 3.15
C PRO A 31 -18.96 2.15 2.24
N PHE A 32 -17.74 2.67 2.41
CA PHE A 32 -17.21 3.83 1.68
C PHE A 32 -16.34 3.47 0.46
N LYS A 33 -16.60 2.31 -0.16
CA LYS A 33 -15.81 1.72 -1.25
C LYS A 33 -15.45 2.74 -2.33
N ARG A 34 -16.42 3.49 -2.83
CA ARG A 34 -16.24 4.42 -3.96
C ARG A 34 -15.16 5.50 -3.72
N ARG A 35 -14.92 5.91 -2.47
CA ARG A 35 -13.87 6.88 -2.12
C ARG A 35 -12.52 6.23 -1.83
N LEU A 36 -12.52 5.00 -1.33
CA LEU A 36 -11.30 4.25 -1.04
C LEU A 36 -10.70 3.60 -2.30
N VAL A 37 -11.45 3.50 -3.41
CA VAL A 37 -10.95 2.92 -4.68
C VAL A 37 -9.67 3.62 -5.11
N PHE A 38 -9.63 4.95 -5.09
CA PHE A 38 -8.45 5.71 -5.52
C PHE A 38 -7.19 5.36 -4.71
N SER A 39 -7.31 5.35 -3.37
CA SER A 39 -6.22 4.97 -2.48
C SER A 39 -5.80 3.50 -2.64
N LEU A 40 -6.77 2.60 -2.88
CA LEU A 40 -6.51 1.18 -3.12
C LEU A 40 -5.77 0.99 -4.45
N THR A 41 -6.16 1.70 -5.51
CA THR A 41 -5.47 1.65 -6.80
C THR A 41 -4.04 2.15 -6.67
N LEU A 42 -3.79 3.24 -5.94
CA LEU A 42 -2.44 3.72 -5.66
C LEU A 42 -1.59 2.69 -4.92
N LEU A 43 -2.15 2.03 -3.90
CA LEU A 43 -1.48 0.94 -3.17
C LEU A 43 -1.12 -0.22 -4.10
N VAL A 44 -2.04 -0.67 -4.95
CA VAL A 44 -1.80 -1.78 -5.88
C VAL A 44 -0.75 -1.41 -6.93
N VAL A 45 -0.85 -0.23 -7.53
CA VAL A 45 0.11 0.24 -8.54
C VAL A 45 1.51 0.42 -7.93
N GLY A 46 1.59 1.00 -6.74
CA GLY A 46 2.85 1.12 -6.01
C GLY A 46 3.48 -0.24 -5.68
N TYR A 47 2.68 -1.19 -5.21
CA TYR A 47 3.13 -2.55 -4.91
C TYR A 47 3.66 -3.28 -6.15
N VAL A 48 2.90 -3.26 -7.25
CA VAL A 48 3.32 -3.89 -8.52
C VAL A 48 4.60 -3.25 -9.05
N SER A 49 4.72 -1.93 -9.00
CA SER A 49 5.92 -1.22 -9.46
C SER A 49 7.15 -1.57 -8.61
N CYS A 50 6.97 -1.73 -7.31
CA CYS A 50 8.03 -2.15 -6.38
C CYS A 50 8.50 -3.58 -6.67
N ILE A 51 7.57 -4.50 -6.94
CA ILE A 51 7.91 -5.88 -7.35
C ILE A 51 8.62 -5.90 -8.71
N ILE A 52 8.21 -5.07 -9.67
CA ILE A 52 8.89 -4.98 -10.96
C ILE A 52 10.35 -4.55 -10.76
N GLY A 53 10.57 -3.53 -9.92
CA GLY A 53 11.91 -3.05 -9.58
C GLY A 53 12.77 -4.11 -8.89
N LEU A 54 12.19 -4.93 -8.00
CA LEU A 54 12.92 -5.99 -7.29
C LEU A 54 13.21 -7.23 -8.16
N VAL A 55 12.24 -7.68 -8.97
CA VAL A 55 12.30 -8.99 -9.64
C VAL A 55 12.88 -8.91 -11.05
N PHE A 56 12.54 -7.85 -11.80
CA PHE A 56 12.81 -7.79 -13.25
C PHE A 56 13.91 -6.82 -13.64
N VAL A 57 14.18 -5.80 -12.82
CA VAL A 57 15.16 -4.75 -13.13
C VAL A 57 16.40 -4.93 -12.26
N ARG A 58 17.60 -4.71 -12.82
CA ARG A 58 18.88 -4.77 -12.10
C ARG A 58 19.62 -3.44 -12.21
N GLY A 59 20.43 -3.12 -11.21
CA GLY A 59 21.27 -1.91 -11.20
C GLY A 59 20.49 -0.65 -10.79
N TRP A 60 20.94 0.51 -11.26
CA TRP A 60 20.41 1.81 -10.84
C TRP A 60 18.95 2.04 -11.24
N ASP A 61 18.51 1.47 -12.36
CA ASP A 61 17.11 1.53 -12.78
C ASP A 61 16.18 0.80 -11.79
N ALA A 62 16.65 -0.31 -11.21
CA ALA A 62 15.89 -1.07 -10.21
C ALA A 62 15.58 -0.19 -8.98
N LEU A 63 16.57 0.57 -8.53
CA LEU A 63 16.44 1.54 -7.43
C LEU A 63 15.37 2.61 -7.74
N GLY A 64 15.32 3.10 -8.98
CA GLY A 64 14.29 4.04 -9.43
C GLY A 64 12.87 3.46 -9.36
N TRP A 65 12.69 2.22 -9.87
CA TRP A 65 11.41 1.51 -9.83
C TRP A 65 10.95 1.22 -8.40
N ILE A 66 11.87 0.78 -7.53
CA ILE A 66 11.59 0.52 -6.12
C ILE A 66 11.19 1.81 -5.41
N LEU A 67 11.95 2.90 -5.59
CA LEU A 67 11.66 4.18 -4.94
C LEU A 67 10.30 4.74 -5.40
N TYR A 68 10.03 4.71 -6.71
CA TYR A 68 8.77 5.17 -7.26
C TYR A 68 7.59 4.33 -6.76
N GLY A 69 7.72 3.00 -6.83
CA GLY A 69 6.70 2.07 -6.34
C GLY A 69 6.43 2.25 -4.84
N PHE A 70 7.48 2.38 -4.03
CA PHE A 70 7.36 2.61 -2.60
C PHE A 70 6.70 3.97 -2.29
N ALA A 71 7.07 5.04 -2.98
CA ALA A 71 6.45 6.35 -2.81
C ALA A 71 4.94 6.33 -3.12
N LEU A 72 4.55 5.71 -4.23
CA LEU A 72 3.14 5.50 -4.58
C LEU A 72 2.40 4.68 -3.51
N TYR A 73 3.04 3.63 -3.02
CA TYR A 73 2.49 2.76 -1.98
C TYR A 73 2.21 3.53 -0.69
N VAL A 74 3.19 4.32 -0.22
CA VAL A 74 3.05 5.16 0.98
C VAL A 74 1.97 6.23 0.80
N MET A 75 1.92 6.90 -0.36
CA MET A 75 0.86 7.87 -0.64
C MET A 75 -0.54 7.22 -0.66
N GLY A 76 -0.67 6.04 -1.27
CA GLY A 76 -1.90 5.26 -1.24
C GLY A 76 -2.31 4.89 0.19
N LEU A 77 -1.35 4.50 1.03
CA LEU A 77 -1.58 4.15 2.42
C LEU A 77 -2.01 5.36 3.28
N VAL A 78 -1.32 6.49 3.16
CA VAL A 78 -1.64 7.72 3.90
C VAL A 78 -3.03 8.23 3.52
N THR A 79 -3.36 8.25 2.23
CA THR A 79 -4.69 8.65 1.77
C THR A 79 -5.77 7.66 2.23
N TYR A 80 -5.48 6.36 2.22
CA TYR A 80 -6.39 5.33 2.73
C TYR A 80 -6.72 5.56 4.21
N ILE A 81 -5.69 5.71 5.05
CA ILE A 81 -5.84 5.96 6.50
C ILE A 81 -6.60 7.27 6.74
N GLY A 82 -6.25 8.34 6.02
CA GLY A 82 -6.91 9.64 6.15
C GLY A 82 -8.41 9.56 5.86
N VAL A 83 -8.82 8.87 4.80
CA VAL A 83 -10.24 8.67 4.46
C VAL A 83 -10.95 7.84 5.53
N VAL A 84 -10.33 6.76 6.01
CA VAL A 84 -10.90 5.92 7.07
C VAL A 84 -11.12 6.72 8.37
N ILE A 85 -10.11 7.47 8.82
CA ILE A 85 -10.20 8.31 10.03
C ILE A 85 -11.25 9.39 9.84
N TYR A 86 -11.27 10.09 8.71
CA TYR A 86 -12.26 11.12 8.42
C TYR A 86 -13.69 10.60 8.53
N HIS A 87 -13.96 9.44 7.92
CA HIS A 87 -15.29 8.83 7.96
C HIS A 87 -15.66 8.33 9.36
N TRP A 88 -14.70 7.77 10.10
CA TRP A 88 -14.94 7.33 11.47
C TRP A 88 -15.27 8.51 12.40
N VAL A 89 -14.55 9.63 12.28
CA VAL A 89 -14.84 10.87 13.00
C VAL A 89 -16.19 11.46 12.59
N LYS A 90 -16.51 11.45 11.29
CA LYS A 90 -17.79 11.94 10.77
C LYS A 90 -18.98 11.11 11.29
N ALA A 91 -18.84 9.78 11.32
CA ALA A 91 -19.87 8.88 11.85
C ALA A 91 -20.13 9.11 13.34
N ARG A 92 -19.07 9.29 14.14
CA ARG A 92 -19.23 9.60 15.58
C ARG A 92 -19.92 10.94 15.84
N ARG A 93 -19.70 11.95 15.00
CA ARG A 93 -20.40 13.23 15.12
C ARG A 93 -21.89 13.14 14.76
N THR A 94 -22.27 12.20 13.90
CA THR A 94 -23.68 12.06 13.47
C THR A 94 -24.49 11.15 14.40
N SER A 95 -23.87 10.26 15.19
CA SER A 95 -24.60 9.45 16.18
C SER A 95 -24.77 10.10 17.56
N ASN A 96 -24.11 11.24 17.80
CA ASN A 96 -24.23 12.03 19.03
C ASN A 96 -25.17 13.25 18.90
N SER A 97 -25.88 13.34 17.77
CA SER A 97 -26.96 14.28 17.50
C SER A 97 -28.29 13.53 17.47
#